data_AF-A0A7L2A098-F1
#
_entry.id   AF-A0A7L2A098-F1
#
_cell.length_a   1.000
_cell.length_b   1.000
_cell.length_c   1.000
_cell.angle_alpha   90.00
_cell.angle_beta   90.00
_cell.angle_gamma   90.00
#
_symmetry.space_group_name_H-M   'P 1'
#
loop_
_entity.id
_entity.type
_entity.pdbx_description
1 polymer ?
#
loop_
_entity_poly.entity_id
_entity_poly.type
_entity_poly.pdbx_seq_one_letter_code
_entity_poly.pdbx_strand_id
1 'polypeptide(L)'
;KLTGPALQPVITPELVQGRVHLKCSYSPSSPEPPVQYRVLWSRLSSPGKREQIQQETTPQPFSYVEMDGANLRLGDTVFCTVTAFRRGTPEQQSLPEDSKGFYAGIKFFPESLEIAEDGKVHVLTVLSTVPIACPGQDDSCKITLQLSIEDLGK
;
A
#
# COMPACT_ATOMS: atom_id res chain seq x y z
N LYS A 1 1.01 -25.66 17.11
CA LYS A 1 0.93 -24.26 16.64
C LYS A 1 2.10 -23.51 17.25
N LEU A 2 3.08 -23.11 16.45
CA LEU A 2 4.19 -22.29 16.95
C LEU A 2 3.73 -20.85 17.02
N THR A 3 3.82 -20.25 18.19
CA THR A 3 3.73 -18.81 18.39
C THR A 3 5.02 -18.22 17.80
N GLY A 4 5.03 -18.02 16.48
CA GLY A 4 6.17 -17.44 15.78
C GLY A 4 6.43 -16.00 16.23
N PRO A 5 7.63 -15.45 15.93
CA PRO A 5 7.92 -14.04 16.21
C PRO A 5 6.94 -13.13 15.46
N ALA A 6 6.49 -12.07 16.14
CA ALA A 6 5.68 -11.03 15.52
C ALA A 6 6.49 -10.39 14.37
N LEU A 7 5.97 -10.47 13.14
CA LEU A 7 6.63 -9.98 11.93
C LEU A 7 6.34 -8.50 11.66
N GLN A 8 5.18 -8.00 12.13
CA GLN A 8 4.75 -6.61 12.02
C GLN A 8 4.96 -6.01 10.61
N PRO A 9 4.35 -6.59 9.56
CA PRO A 9 4.55 -6.12 8.20
C PRO A 9 4.04 -4.68 8.00
N VAL A 10 4.87 -3.87 7.34
CA VAL A 10 4.57 -2.46 7.02
C VAL A 10 4.77 -2.23 5.53
N ILE A 11 3.79 -1.57 4.91
CA ILE A 11 3.87 -1.14 3.51
C ILE A 11 4.39 0.29 3.46
N THR A 12 5.44 0.51 2.66
CA THR A 12 5.97 1.83 2.32
C THR A 12 6.10 1.96 0.81
N PRO A 13 5.77 3.12 0.23
CA PRO A 13 5.96 3.35 -1.19
C PRO A 13 7.42 3.74 -1.47
N GLU A 14 8.00 3.25 -2.56
CA GLU A 14 9.38 3.54 -2.97
C GLU A 14 9.46 3.80 -4.47
N LEU A 15 10.37 4.67 -4.90
CA LEU A 15 10.69 4.88 -6.31
C LEU A 15 11.96 4.10 -6.65
N VAL A 16 11.80 3.00 -7.40
CA VAL A 16 12.90 2.12 -7.78
C VAL A 16 13.10 2.22 -9.28
N GLN A 17 14.27 2.71 -9.72
CA GLN A 17 14.61 2.86 -11.15
C GLN A 17 13.54 3.65 -11.94
N GLY A 18 12.98 4.70 -11.34
CA GLY A 18 11.95 5.54 -11.96
C GLY A 18 10.55 4.94 -11.99
N ARG A 19 10.35 3.76 -11.38
CA ARG A 19 9.06 3.09 -11.25
C ARG A 19 8.60 3.06 -9.80
N VAL A 20 7.34 3.37 -9.58
CA VAL A 20 6.76 3.35 -8.23
C VAL A 20 6.50 1.91 -7.84
N HIS A 21 6.94 1.54 -6.64
CA HIS A 21 6.71 0.23 -6.05
C HIS A 21 6.13 0.40 -4.65
N LEU A 22 5.37 -0.58 -4.19
CA LEU A 22 5.09 -0.76 -2.78
C LEU A 22 6.02 -1.83 -2.23
N LYS A 23 6.63 -1.52 -1.10
CA LYS A 23 7.49 -2.44 -0.36
C LYS A 23 6.80 -2.88 0.90
N CYS A 24 6.65 -4.18 1.08
CA CYS A 24 6.28 -4.77 2.36
C CYS A 24 7.56 -5.13 3.10
N SER A 25 7.82 -4.48 4.23
CA SER A 25 8.97 -4.79 5.10
C SER A 25 8.48 -5.46 6.38
N TYR A 26 9.22 -6.46 6.85
CA TYR A 26 8.87 -7.24 8.03
C TYR A 26 10.15 -7.71 8.73
N SER A 27 10.13 -7.73 10.06
CA SER A 27 11.31 -8.08 10.85
C SER A 27 10.94 -9.13 11.90
N PRO A 28 11.60 -10.30 11.93
CA PRO A 28 11.38 -11.27 12.98
C PRO A 28 11.93 -10.74 14.31
N SER A 29 11.13 -10.77 15.37
CA SER A 29 11.57 -10.45 16.74
C SER A 29 12.35 -11.57 17.45
N SER A 30 12.62 -12.69 16.77
CA SER A 30 13.21 -13.92 17.33
C SER A 30 14.74 -13.99 17.17
N PRO A 31 15.48 -14.61 18.12
CA PRO A 31 16.92 -14.84 18.00
C PRO A 31 17.29 -15.81 16.86
N GLU A 32 16.40 -16.73 16.49
CA GLU A 32 16.54 -17.52 15.27
C GLU A 32 15.67 -16.91 14.16
N PRO A 33 16.27 -16.35 13.09
CA PRO A 33 15.51 -15.85 11.97
C PRO A 33 14.87 -17.03 11.21
N PRO A 34 13.61 -16.89 10.76
CA PRO A 34 13.08 -17.81 9.76
C PRO A 34 13.95 -17.73 8.49
N VAL A 35 14.05 -18.85 7.77
CA VAL A 35 14.91 -18.94 6.59
C VAL A 35 14.20 -18.40 5.35
N GLN A 36 12.86 -18.45 5.35
CA GLN A 36 12.03 -18.02 4.25
C GLN A 36 10.72 -17.40 4.74
N TYR A 37 10.20 -16.51 3.90
CA TYR A 37 8.94 -15.84 4.07
C TYR A 37 8.08 -16.11 2.85
N ARG A 38 6.79 -16.29 3.09
CA ARG A 38 5.76 -16.26 2.06
C ARG A 38 5.04 -14.92 2.19
N VAL A 39 5.01 -14.16 1.12
CA VAL A 39 4.36 -12.84 1.09
C VAL A 39 3.22 -12.90 0.09
N LEU A 40 2.02 -12.59 0.56
CA LEU A 40 0.81 -12.47 -0.23
C LEU A 40 0.41 -10.99 -0.30
N TRP A 41 0.50 -10.42 -1.49
CA TRP A 41 -0.05 -9.11 -1.80
C TRP A 41 -1.52 -9.26 -2.19
N SER A 42 -2.36 -8.43 -1.58
CA SER A 42 -3.79 -8.37 -1.90
C SER A 42 -4.30 -6.93 -1.92
N ARG A 43 -5.37 -6.68 -2.67
CA ARG A 43 -6.09 -5.40 -2.65
C ARG A 43 -7.53 -5.57 -2.25
N LEU A 44 -8.13 -4.53 -1.67
CA LEU A 44 -9.56 -4.47 -1.41
C LEU A 44 -10.32 -4.32 -2.74
N SER A 45 -11.20 -5.27 -3.08
CA SER A 45 -12.03 -5.19 -4.31
C SER A 45 -13.47 -4.79 -4.04
N SER A 46 -13.96 -5.05 -2.83
CA SER A 46 -15.21 -4.51 -2.29
C SER A 46 -15.08 -4.38 -0.77
N PRO A 47 -15.98 -3.67 -0.07
CA PRO A 47 -15.96 -3.62 1.38
C PRO A 47 -15.87 -5.03 1.98
N GLY A 48 -14.80 -5.28 2.75
CA GLY A 48 -14.52 -6.58 3.38
C GLY A 48 -13.98 -7.69 2.46
N LYS A 49 -13.84 -7.48 1.15
CA LYS A 49 -13.33 -8.50 0.21
C LYS A 49 -11.97 -8.11 -0.33
N ARG A 50 -11.00 -9.02 -0.22
CA ARG A 50 -9.65 -8.85 -0.78
C ARG A 50 -9.42 -9.81 -1.95
N GLU A 51 -8.72 -9.32 -2.97
CA GLU A 51 -8.27 -10.08 -4.13
C GLU A 51 -6.75 -10.20 -4.12
N GLN A 52 -6.25 -11.40 -4.40
CA GLN A 52 -4.82 -11.66 -4.51
C GLN A 52 -4.25 -10.98 -5.77
N ILE A 53 -3.12 -10.30 -5.59
CA ILE A 53 -2.35 -9.63 -6.65
C ILE A 53 -1.12 -10.48 -7.01
N GLN A 54 -0.32 -10.82 -6.01
CA GLN A 54 0.97 -11.49 -6.16
C GLN A 54 1.21 -12.34 -4.92
N GLN A 55 1.83 -13.50 -5.11
CA GLN A 55 2.35 -14.30 -4.01
C GLN A 55 3.77 -14.74 -4.33
N GLU A 56 4.67 -14.60 -3.38
CA GLU A 56 6.06 -15.02 -3.54
C GLU A 56 6.61 -15.71 -2.31
N THR A 57 7.72 -16.42 -2.49
CA THR A 57 8.53 -16.97 -1.42
C THR A 57 9.93 -16.39 -1.53
N THR A 58 10.39 -15.73 -0.48
CA THR A 58 11.65 -14.99 -0.48
C THR A 58 12.41 -15.19 0.83
N PRO A 59 13.74 -15.31 0.83
CA PRO A 59 14.54 -15.22 2.06
C PRO A 59 14.70 -13.77 2.54
N GLN A 60 14.32 -12.78 1.74
CA GLN A 60 14.50 -11.37 2.07
C GLN A 60 13.46 -10.93 3.12
N PRO A 61 13.83 -10.02 4.03
CA PRO A 61 12.92 -9.41 5.01
C PRO A 61 12.01 -8.34 4.39
N PHE A 62 11.83 -8.38 3.07
CA PHE A 62 10.95 -7.51 2.32
C PHE A 62 10.51 -8.15 1.00
N SER A 63 9.44 -7.59 0.44
CA SER A 63 8.88 -7.93 -0.87
C SER A 63 8.45 -6.66 -1.58
N TYR A 64 8.45 -6.66 -2.91
CA TYR A 64 7.99 -5.55 -3.73
C TYR A 64 6.83 -5.95 -4.65
N VAL A 65 5.94 -4.99 -4.91
CA VAL A 65 4.99 -5.03 -6.01
C VAL A 65 5.05 -3.70 -6.77
N GLU A 66 5.13 -3.75 -8.09
CA GLU A 66 5.16 -2.56 -8.95
C GLU A 66 3.74 -1.95 -9.04
N MET A 67 3.66 -0.62 -8.92
CA MET A 67 2.43 0.16 -9.15
C MET A 67 2.21 0.36 -10.66
N ASP A 68 0.96 0.60 -11.05
CA ASP A 68 0.53 0.87 -12.43
C ASP A 68 0.81 -0.28 -13.42
N GLY A 69 0.97 -1.49 -12.89
CA GLY A 69 0.93 -2.74 -13.64
C GLY A 69 -0.52 -3.23 -13.86
N ALA A 70 -0.67 -4.45 -14.40
CA ALA A 70 -2.00 -5.04 -14.65
C ALA A 70 -2.86 -5.17 -13.38
N ASN A 71 -2.22 -5.32 -12.21
CA ASN A 71 -2.87 -5.77 -10.99
C ASN A 71 -3.02 -4.71 -9.89
N LEU A 72 -2.27 -3.60 -9.95
CA LEU A 72 -2.26 -2.57 -8.91
C LEU A 72 -2.30 -1.17 -9.52
N ARG A 73 -3.27 -0.35 -9.09
CA ARG A 73 -3.55 0.97 -9.66
C ARG A 73 -3.72 2.03 -8.58
N LEU A 74 -3.56 3.29 -8.95
CA LEU A 74 -3.94 4.42 -8.10
C LEU A 74 -5.41 4.29 -7.64
N GLY A 75 -5.64 4.49 -6.35
CA GLY A 75 -6.93 4.32 -5.69
C GLY A 75 -7.11 2.99 -4.96
N ASP A 76 -6.23 2.01 -5.22
CA ASP A 76 -6.30 0.71 -4.54
C ASP A 76 -5.91 0.83 -3.05
N THR A 77 -6.59 0.05 -2.20
CA THR A 77 -6.13 -0.20 -0.81
C THR A 77 -5.49 -1.58 -0.73
N VAL A 78 -4.21 -1.61 -0.39
CA VAL A 78 -3.33 -2.79 -0.50
C VAL A 78 -2.96 -3.32 0.88
N PHE A 79 -2.78 -4.64 0.96
CA PHE A 79 -2.33 -5.36 2.14
C PHE A 79 -1.21 -6.32 1.74
N CYS A 80 -0.25 -6.51 2.64
CA CYS A 80 0.67 -7.63 2.56
C CYS A 80 0.46 -8.54 3.77
N THR A 81 0.28 -9.82 3.49
CA THR A 81 0.18 -10.88 4.49
C THR A 81 1.47 -11.69 4.46
N VAL A 82 2.14 -11.82 5.60
CA VAL A 82 3.45 -12.47 5.69
C VAL A 82 3.37 -13.70 6.59
N THR A 83 3.92 -14.80 6.08
CA THR A 83 4.06 -16.04 6.84
C THR A 83 5.52 -16.47 6.83
N ALA A 84 6.10 -16.72 8.00
CA ALA A 84 7.48 -17.17 8.17
C ALA A 84 7.55 -18.70 8.32
N PHE A 85 8.60 -19.32 7.77
CA PHE A 85 8.82 -20.76 7.91
C PHE A 85 10.31 -21.14 7.81
N ARG A 86 10.65 -22.33 8.33
CA ARG A 86 12.00 -22.90 8.25
C ARG A 86 12.18 -23.66 6.93
N ARG A 87 13.39 -23.59 6.35
CA ARG A 87 13.75 -24.34 5.15
C ARG A 87 13.74 -25.84 5.46
N GLY A 88 13.01 -26.63 4.68
CA GLY A 88 12.89 -28.08 4.87
C GLY A 88 11.69 -28.54 5.70
N THR A 89 11.01 -27.63 6.41
CA THR A 89 9.73 -27.92 7.10
C THR A 89 8.66 -26.86 6.78
N PRO A 90 8.21 -26.75 5.51
CA PRO A 90 7.21 -25.77 5.11
C PRO A 90 5.87 -25.94 5.81
N GLU A 91 5.57 -27.07 6.42
CA GLU A 91 4.34 -27.32 7.18
C GLU A 91 4.37 -26.64 8.55
N GLN A 92 5.57 -26.29 9.03
CA GLN A 92 5.81 -25.67 10.32
C GLN A 92 5.96 -24.15 10.17
N GLN A 93 4.86 -23.50 9.81
CA GLN A 93 4.80 -22.05 9.56
C GLN A 93 4.33 -21.27 10.79
N SER A 94 4.68 -19.98 10.83
CA SER A 94 4.03 -19.01 11.71
C SER A 94 2.56 -18.84 11.34
N LEU A 95 1.81 -18.15 12.20
CA LEU A 95 0.52 -17.60 11.74
C LEU A 95 0.79 -16.52 10.69
N PRO A 96 -0.10 -16.36 9.69
CA PRO A 96 -0.04 -15.23 8.79
C PRO A 96 -0.30 -13.93 9.55
N GLU A 97 0.50 -12.91 9.30
CA GLU A 97 0.33 -11.56 9.85
C GLU A 97 0.03 -10.58 8.73
N ASP A 98 -1.00 -9.76 8.92
CA ASP A 98 -1.43 -8.74 7.97
C ASP A 98 -0.80 -7.39 8.30
N SER A 99 -0.44 -6.65 7.26
CA SER A 99 -0.16 -5.22 7.38
C SER A 99 -1.44 -4.44 7.65
N LYS A 100 -1.29 -3.19 8.11
CA LYS A 100 -2.37 -2.21 7.94
C LYS A 100 -2.65 -1.99 6.45
N GLY A 101 -3.90 -1.65 6.14
CA GLY A 101 -4.29 -1.29 4.77
C GLY A 101 -3.58 -0.01 4.34
N PHE A 102 -2.88 -0.09 3.21
CA PHE A 102 -2.19 1.03 2.60
C PHE A 102 -2.99 1.53 1.41
N TYR A 103 -3.54 2.74 1.50
CA TYR A 103 -4.16 3.38 0.35
C TYR A 103 -3.05 3.91 -0.57
N ALA A 104 -3.02 3.46 -1.83
CA ALA A 104 -2.04 3.87 -2.82
C ALA A 104 -2.68 4.87 -3.79
N GLY A 105 -2.55 6.16 -3.52
CA GLY A 105 -3.15 7.20 -4.35
C GLY A 105 -3.07 8.62 -3.76
N ILE A 106 -3.91 9.50 -4.31
CA ILE A 106 -4.07 10.88 -3.86
C ILE A 106 -5.32 10.97 -2.98
N LYS A 107 -5.18 11.55 -1.79
CA LYS A 107 -6.28 11.80 -0.86
C LYS A 107 -6.55 13.29 -0.72
N PHE A 108 -7.82 13.62 -0.50
CA PHE A 108 -8.25 14.95 -0.13
C PHE A 108 -8.62 14.99 1.35
N PHE A 109 -8.31 16.09 2.02
CA PHE A 109 -8.69 16.32 3.41
C PHE A 109 -9.28 17.72 3.59
N PRO A 110 -10.50 17.86 4.14
CA PRO A 110 -11.38 16.76 4.58
C PRO A 110 -11.91 15.91 3.40
N GLU A 111 -12.38 14.69 3.69
CA GLU A 111 -12.91 13.77 2.66
C GLU A 111 -14.21 14.28 2.04
N SER A 112 -14.99 15.04 2.82
CA SER A 112 -16.15 15.80 2.37
C SER A 112 -16.10 17.22 2.96
N LEU A 113 -16.61 18.18 2.21
CA LEU A 113 -16.62 19.58 2.61
C LEU A 113 -17.99 20.19 2.28
N GLU A 114 -18.65 20.76 3.29
CA GLU A 114 -19.86 21.57 3.11
C GLU A 114 -19.45 23.03 2.94
N ILE A 115 -19.88 23.66 1.84
CA ILE A 115 -19.56 25.04 1.50
C ILE A 115 -20.87 25.82 1.45
N ALA A 116 -20.88 27.02 2.03
CA ALA A 116 -21.99 27.96 1.96
C ALA A 116 -21.51 29.33 1.44
N GLU A 117 -22.40 30.12 0.84
CA GLU A 117 -22.12 31.49 0.42
C GLU A 117 -22.10 32.47 1.63
N ASP A 118 -21.39 32.11 2.68
CA ASP A 118 -21.30 32.88 3.94
C ASP A 118 -20.02 33.74 4.03
N GLY A 119 -19.24 33.78 2.94
CA GLY A 119 -17.98 34.52 2.85
C GLY A 119 -16.80 33.85 3.56
N LYS A 120 -16.93 32.63 4.09
CA LYS A 120 -15.82 31.90 4.71
C LYS A 120 -14.92 31.23 3.68
N VAL A 121 -13.62 31.21 4.00
CA VAL A 121 -12.61 30.49 3.22
C VAL A 121 -12.54 29.05 3.73
N HIS A 122 -12.63 28.08 2.81
CA HIS A 122 -12.44 26.67 3.11
C HIS A 122 -11.09 26.19 2.57
N VAL A 123 -10.43 25.30 3.33
CA VAL A 123 -9.12 24.74 2.98
C VAL A 123 -9.27 23.28 2.61
N LEU A 124 -8.78 22.91 1.43
CA LEU A 124 -8.69 21.53 0.96
C LEU A 124 -7.22 21.14 0.85
N THR A 125 -6.83 20.09 1.56
CA THR A 125 -5.45 19.57 1.53
C THR A 125 -5.39 18.36 0.61
N VAL A 126 -4.39 18.35 -0.29
CA VAL A 126 -4.15 17.24 -1.22
C VAL A 126 -2.89 16.50 -0.78
N LEU A 127 -3.01 15.20 -0.55
CA LEU A 127 -1.92 14.35 -0.05
C LEU A 127 -1.68 13.19 -1.01
N SER A 128 -0.47 13.06 -1.53
CA SER A 128 -0.05 11.84 -2.22
C SER A 128 0.53 10.84 -1.23
N THR A 129 0.04 9.61 -1.28
CA THR A 129 0.58 8.48 -0.51
C THR A 129 1.61 7.69 -1.30
N VAL A 130 1.82 8.01 -2.58
CA VAL A 130 2.82 7.37 -3.44
C VAL A 130 3.72 8.43 -4.10
N PRO A 131 5.00 8.12 -4.38
CA PRO A 131 5.86 8.99 -5.16
C PRO A 131 5.23 9.34 -6.52
N ILE A 132 5.43 10.58 -6.95
CA ILE A 132 5.04 11.04 -8.28
C ILE A 132 6.27 10.88 -9.18
N ALA A 133 6.26 9.86 -10.03
CA ALA A 133 7.34 9.62 -10.97
C ALA A 133 7.18 10.53 -12.19
N CYS A 134 8.18 11.36 -12.46
CA CYS A 134 8.17 12.30 -13.57
C CYS A 134 9.07 11.78 -14.70
N PRO A 135 8.52 11.42 -15.87
CA PRO A 135 9.34 10.98 -17.00
C PRO A 135 9.95 12.20 -17.71
N GLY A 136 11.27 12.40 -17.56
CA GLY A 136 12.03 13.36 -18.38
C GLY A 136 12.99 14.27 -17.60
N GLN A 137 13.75 15.06 -18.36
CA GLN A 137 14.74 16.05 -17.89
C GLN A 137 14.15 17.48 -17.83
N ASP A 138 12.88 17.66 -18.20
CA ASP A 138 12.18 18.94 -18.12
C ASP A 138 11.67 19.21 -16.71
N ASP A 139 11.99 20.39 -16.19
CA ASP A 139 11.69 20.85 -14.82
C ASP A 139 10.18 21.02 -14.51
N SER A 140 9.28 20.67 -15.43
CA SER A 140 7.85 20.94 -15.31
C SER A 140 6.97 19.69 -15.32
N CYS A 141 7.21 18.78 -14.38
CA CYS A 141 6.25 17.72 -14.07
C CYS A 141 5.06 18.31 -13.30
N LYS A 142 3.85 18.16 -13.83
CA LYS A 142 2.62 18.74 -13.24
C LYS A 142 1.55 17.67 -13.12
N ILE A 143 0.84 17.69 -12.00
CA ILE A 143 -0.41 16.96 -11.82
C ILE A 143 -1.54 17.97 -11.90
N THR A 144 -2.49 17.73 -12.80
CA THR A 144 -3.71 18.53 -12.89
C THR A 144 -4.78 17.90 -12.02
N LEU A 145 -5.33 18.69 -11.11
CA LEU A 145 -6.46 18.30 -10.27
C LEU A 145 -7.69 19.05 -10.77
N GLN A 146 -8.74 18.32 -11.14
CA GLN A 146 -10.02 18.91 -11.51
C GLN A 146 -10.92 18.92 -10.28
N LEU A 147 -11.41 20.11 -9.92
CA LEU A 147 -12.40 20.28 -8.87
C LEU A 147 -13.75 20.57 -9.53
N SER A 148 -14.76 19.80 -9.17
CA SER A 148 -16.15 20.00 -9.59
C SER A 148 -17.02 20.27 -8.37
N ILE A 149 -17.98 21.18 -8.52
CA ILE A 149 -18.97 21.51 -7.49
C ILE A 149 -20.31 20.97 -8.00
N GLU A 150 -20.96 20.12 -7.22
CA GLU A 150 -22.34 19.72 -7.46
C GLU A 150 -23.24 20.56 -6.56
N ASP A 151 -24.09 21.40 -7.18
CA ASP A 151 -25.12 22.13 -6.46
C ASP A 151 -26.29 21.18 -6.20
N LEU A 152 -26.50 20.83 -4.93
CA LEU A 152 -27.71 20.13 -4.47
C LEU A 152 -28.86 21.14 -4.43
N GLY A 153 -29.24 21.64 -5.62
CA GLY A 153 -30.40 22.50 -5.78
C GLY A 153 -31.63 21.84 -5.19
N LYS A 154 -32.40 22.61 -4.41
CA LYS A 154 -33.71 22.19 -3.87
C LYS A 154 -34.71 21.87 -4.97
#